data_AF-A0A928RVC0-F1
#
_entry.id   AF-A0A928RVC0-F1
#
_cell.length_a   1.000
_cell.length_b   1.000
_cell.length_c   1.000
_cell.angle_alpha   90.00
_cell.angle_beta   90.00
_cell.angle_gamma   90.00
#
_symmetry.space_group_name_H-M   'P 1'
#
loop_
_entity.id
_entity.type
_entity.pdbx_description
1 polymer ?
#
loop_
_entity_poly.entity_id
_entity_poly.type
_entity_poly.pdbx_seq_one_letter_code
_entity_poly.pdbx_strand_id
1 'polypeptide(L)'
;MAEIEKKCCFVGHRTIMASEELINNLTKTIERLIAEEGVMYFLFGSRSEFDDLCHSIVTALKEKYPHIVRVAYTRRSEYAVKAEEKEKMERTWASVLKTDVKLKDYDAEVQSDKVFSAGKASYVERNQEMIDASEYCIFYYNEEYLPPRRKRTNRDLSAYQPKSGTRLAYEYAVQKSKKTDKVVINMFVST
;
A
#
# COMPACT_ATOMS: atom_id res chain seq x y z
N MET A 1 27.15 -12.06 9.00
CA MET A 1 25.71 -12.11 9.36
C MET A 1 24.97 -11.51 8.19
N ALA A 2 24.03 -12.23 7.58
CA ALA A 2 23.20 -11.61 6.54
C ALA A 2 22.43 -10.46 7.21
N GLU A 3 22.65 -9.24 6.75
CA GLU A 3 21.92 -8.08 7.23
C GLU A 3 20.43 -8.34 6.93
N ILE A 4 19.58 -8.28 7.96
CA ILE A 4 18.15 -8.52 7.76
C ILE A 4 17.65 -7.35 6.92
N GLU A 5 17.25 -7.65 5.69
CA GLU A 5 16.70 -6.68 4.76
C GLU A 5 15.38 -6.11 5.30
N LYS A 6 15.44 -4.87 5.80
CA LYS A 6 14.28 -4.20 6.39
C LYS A 6 13.29 -3.73 5.32
N LYS A 7 12.01 -3.90 5.62
CA LYS A 7 10.89 -3.60 4.72
C LYS A 7 9.88 -2.67 5.38
N CYS A 8 9.26 -1.83 4.56
CA CYS A 8 8.16 -0.96 4.96
C CYS A 8 6.97 -1.21 4.06
N CYS A 9 5.78 -1.42 4.64
CA CYS A 9 4.54 -1.51 3.87
C CYS A 9 3.69 -0.24 3.99
N PHE A 10 2.95 0.06 2.92
CA PHE A 10 1.97 1.14 2.90
C PHE A 10 0.54 0.59 2.91
N VAL A 11 -0.33 1.17 3.73
CA VAL A 11 -1.75 0.84 3.76
C VAL A 11 -2.59 2.08 4.04
N GLY A 12 -3.48 2.46 3.13
CA GLY A 12 -4.31 3.65 3.31
C GLY A 12 -5.75 3.50 2.85
N HIS A 13 -6.51 4.59 3.00
CA HIS A 13 -7.86 4.70 2.44
C HIS A 13 -7.80 4.82 0.92
N ARG A 14 -8.86 4.35 0.23
CA ARG A 14 -8.94 4.39 -1.24
C ARG A 14 -8.86 5.80 -1.80
N THR A 15 -9.41 6.76 -1.06
CA THR A 15 -9.41 8.17 -1.39
C THR A 15 -8.80 8.93 -0.22
N ILE A 16 -7.93 9.88 -0.51
CA ILE A 16 -7.24 10.68 0.51
C ILE A 16 -7.38 12.18 0.21
N MET A 17 -7.31 12.99 1.26
CA MET A 17 -7.12 14.43 1.10
C MET A 17 -5.61 14.69 1.13
N ALA A 18 -4.98 14.72 -0.04
CA ALA A 18 -3.56 14.96 -0.18
C ALA A 18 -3.24 16.46 0.01
N SER A 19 -2.91 16.87 1.23
CA SER A 19 -2.34 18.19 1.50
C SER A 19 -0.84 18.20 1.25
N GLU A 20 -0.27 19.37 0.94
CA GLU A 20 1.20 19.53 0.83
C GLU A 20 1.90 19.11 2.12
N GLU A 21 1.27 19.37 3.28
CA GLU A 21 1.77 18.94 4.58
C GLU A 21 1.87 17.42 4.68
N LEU A 22 0.84 16.68 4.27
CA LEU A 22 0.86 15.21 4.24
C LEU A 22 2.00 14.70 3.35
N ILE A 23 2.15 15.27 2.16
CA ILE A 23 3.20 14.88 1.20
C ILE A 23 4.59 15.14 1.78
N ASN A 24 4.80 16.30 2.39
CA ASN A 24 6.09 16.67 3.00
C ASN A 24 6.42 15.78 4.20
N ASN A 25 5.45 15.52 5.08
CA ASN A 25 5.63 14.65 6.24
C ASN A 25 5.88 13.20 5.82
N LEU A 26 5.16 12.71 4.81
CA LEU A 26 5.36 11.37 4.26
C LEU A 26 6.72 11.22 3.61
N THR A 27 7.15 12.20 2.80
CA THR A 27 8.48 12.22 2.17
C THR A 27 9.59 12.17 3.23
N LYS A 28 9.53 13.05 4.24
CA LYS A 28 10.51 13.07 5.34
C LYS A 28 10.53 11.75 6.12
N THR A 29 9.35 11.18 6.36
CA THR A 29 9.23 9.90 7.09
C THR A 29 9.87 8.77 6.30
N ILE A 30 9.55 8.64 5.01
CA ILE A 30 10.12 7.60 4.14
C ILE A 30 11.64 7.80 4.02
N GLU A 31 12.11 9.02 3.80
CA GLU A 31 13.54 9.31 3.71
C GLU A 31 14.30 8.97 4.99
N ARG A 32 13.73 9.29 6.16
CA ARG A 32 14.30 8.87 7.46
C ARG A 32 14.39 7.36 7.58
N LEU A 33 13.35 6.63 7.17
CA LEU A 33 13.38 5.16 7.19
C LEU A 33 14.47 4.59 6.28
N ILE A 34 14.74 5.24 5.14
CA ILE A 34 15.84 4.82 4.25
C ILE A 34 17.20 5.12 4.91
N ALA A 35 17.43 6.37 5.32
CA ALA A 35 18.75 6.86 5.71
C ALA A 35 19.19 6.42 7.11
N GLU A 36 18.26 6.39 8.07
CA GLU A 36 18.59 6.12 9.48
C GLU A 36 18.27 4.67 9.87
N GLU A 37 17.17 4.13 9.35
CA GLU A 37 16.70 2.79 9.72
C GLU A 37 17.17 1.69 8.76
N GLY A 38 17.69 2.03 7.58
CA GLY A 38 18.17 1.07 6.58
C GLY A 38 17.05 0.30 5.88
N VAL A 39 15.87 0.90 5.73
CA VAL A 39 14.75 0.29 4.98
C VAL A 39 15.07 0.28 3.49
N MET A 40 15.07 -0.92 2.90
CA MET A 40 15.39 -1.11 1.48
C MET A 40 14.14 -1.45 0.66
N TYR A 41 13.21 -2.24 1.20
CA TYR A 41 12.08 -2.76 0.44
C TYR A 41 10.78 -2.04 0.81
N PHE A 42 10.08 -1.55 -0.20
CA PHE A 42 8.81 -0.84 -0.04
C PHE A 42 7.68 -1.66 -0.65
N LEU A 43 6.78 -2.15 0.21
CA LEU A 43 5.70 -3.05 -0.18
C LEU A 43 4.43 -2.25 -0.48
N PHE A 44 3.89 -2.42 -1.68
CA PHE A 44 2.71 -1.72 -2.16
C PHE A 44 1.54 -2.67 -2.38
N GLY A 45 0.36 -2.20 -1.98
CA GLY A 45 -0.89 -2.78 -2.47
C GLY A 45 -1.24 -2.35 -3.88
N SER A 46 -2.41 -2.77 -4.32
CA SER A 46 -2.87 -2.54 -5.69
C SER A 46 -3.97 -1.50 -5.83
N ARG A 47 -4.61 -1.02 -4.75
CA ARG A 47 -5.90 -0.30 -4.84
C ARG A 47 -6.15 0.78 -3.77
N SER A 48 -5.30 1.81 -3.71
CA SER A 48 -5.64 3.06 -3.01
C SER A 48 -4.86 4.27 -3.53
N GLU A 49 -5.47 5.47 -3.48
CA GLU A 49 -4.77 6.74 -3.77
C GLU A 49 -3.58 6.97 -2.82
N PHE A 50 -3.64 6.43 -1.59
CA PHE A 50 -2.50 6.47 -0.69
C PHE A 50 -1.33 5.62 -1.18
N ASP A 51 -1.58 4.42 -1.70
CA ASP A 51 -0.55 3.58 -2.31
C ASP A 51 0.07 4.31 -3.51
N ASP A 52 -0.74 5.00 -4.32
CA ASP A 52 -0.27 5.78 -5.47
C ASP A 52 0.65 6.93 -5.05
N LEU A 53 0.27 7.67 -4.00
CA LEU A 53 1.08 8.74 -3.44
C LEU A 53 2.40 8.21 -2.86
N CYS A 54 2.37 7.11 -2.09
CA CYS A 54 3.58 6.53 -1.55
C CYS A 54 4.50 6.02 -2.66
N HIS A 55 3.93 5.42 -3.72
CA HIS A 55 4.70 4.91 -4.86
C HIS A 55 5.40 6.04 -5.62
N SER A 56 4.73 7.17 -5.83
CA SER A 56 5.35 8.33 -6.49
C SER A 56 6.50 8.92 -5.67
N ILE A 57 6.32 9.05 -4.35
CA ILE A 57 7.37 9.54 -3.43
C ILE A 57 8.57 8.58 -3.42
N VAL A 58 8.34 7.27 -3.26
CA VAL A 58 9.43 6.28 -3.28
C VAL A 58 10.13 6.27 -4.64
N THR A 59 9.39 6.43 -5.73
CA THR A 59 9.98 6.52 -7.08
C THR A 59 10.89 7.74 -7.22
N ALA A 60 10.48 8.91 -6.71
CA ALA A 60 11.34 10.10 -6.69
C ALA A 60 12.57 9.90 -5.79
N LEU A 61 12.40 9.31 -4.60
CA LEU A 61 13.50 9.04 -3.69
C LEU A 61 14.50 8.00 -4.23
N LYS A 62 14.09 7.11 -5.14
CA LYS A 62 14.97 6.13 -5.78
C LYS A 62 16.08 6.80 -6.62
N GLU A 63 15.88 8.02 -7.11
CA GLU A 63 16.94 8.79 -7.78
C GLU A 63 18.10 9.11 -6.81
N LYS A 64 17.77 9.41 -5.54
CA LYS A 64 18.74 9.68 -4.47
C LYS A 64 19.24 8.40 -3.80
N TYR A 65 18.41 7.37 -3.72
CA TYR A 65 18.70 6.09 -3.07
C TYR A 65 18.46 4.92 -4.03
N PRO A 66 19.37 4.64 -4.99
CA PRO A 66 19.14 3.64 -6.04
C PRO A 66 18.95 2.20 -5.54
N HIS A 67 19.40 1.92 -4.31
CA HIS A 67 19.34 0.60 -3.68
C HIS A 67 17.94 0.23 -3.16
N ILE A 68 17.00 1.18 -3.06
CA ILE A 68 15.64 0.87 -2.59
C ILE A 68 14.85 0.13 -3.68
N VAL A 69 13.94 -0.75 -3.26
CA VAL A 69 13.20 -1.67 -4.13
C VAL A 69 11.69 -1.48 -3.93
N ARG A 70 10.97 -1.15 -5.00
CA ARG A 70 9.51 -1.09 -5.03
C ARG A 70 8.95 -2.48 -5.31
N VAL A 71 8.23 -3.04 -4.36
CA VAL A 71 7.66 -4.39 -4.43
C VAL A 71 6.15 -4.33 -4.51
N ALA A 72 5.58 -4.80 -5.61
CA ALA A 72 4.13 -4.97 -5.73
C ALA A 72 3.69 -6.24 -5.01
N TYR A 73 2.75 -6.12 -4.07
CA TYR A 73 2.04 -7.27 -3.50
C TYR A 73 0.73 -7.46 -4.25
N THR A 74 0.73 -8.41 -5.18
CA THR A 74 -0.40 -8.67 -6.07
C THR A 74 -1.20 -9.88 -5.62
N ARG A 75 -2.46 -9.90 -6.06
CA ARG A 75 -3.29 -11.10 -6.02
C ARG A 75 -3.09 -11.88 -7.31
N ARG A 76 -3.46 -13.16 -7.33
CA ARG A 76 -3.35 -14.01 -8.54
C ARG A 76 -4.05 -13.45 -9.79
N SER A 77 -5.08 -12.61 -9.60
CA SER A 77 -5.82 -11.94 -10.68
C SER A 77 -5.29 -10.55 -11.03
N GLU A 78 -4.19 -10.10 -10.43
CA GLU A 78 -3.60 -8.77 -10.64
C GLU A 78 -2.22 -8.92 -11.28
N TYR A 79 -1.83 -7.92 -12.05
CA TYR A 79 -0.55 -7.88 -12.75
C TYR A 79 0.20 -6.61 -12.33
N ALA A 80 1.44 -6.77 -11.89
CA ALA A 80 2.36 -5.66 -11.68
C ALA A 80 3.17 -5.42 -12.96
N VAL A 81 3.18 -4.18 -13.46
CA VAL A 81 4.05 -3.80 -14.57
C VAL A 81 5.48 -3.72 -14.05
N LYS A 82 6.39 -4.47 -14.65
CA LYS A 82 7.81 -4.35 -14.33
C LYS A 82 8.42 -3.11 -15.01
N ALA A 83 9.45 -2.54 -14.40
CA ALA A 83 10.16 -1.38 -14.95
C ALA A 83 10.62 -1.59 -16.41
N GLU A 84 11.09 -2.79 -16.74
CA GLU A 84 11.54 -3.18 -18.09
C GLU A 84 10.41 -3.28 -19.13
N GLU A 85 9.17 -3.48 -18.68
CA GLU A 85 8.00 -3.65 -19.55
C GLU A 85 7.21 -2.36 -19.74
N LYS A 86 7.40 -1.40 -18.83
CA LYS A 86 6.64 -0.15 -18.73
C LYS A 86 6.52 0.56 -20.06
N GLU A 87 7.66 0.89 -20.68
CA GLU A 87 7.70 1.69 -21.90
C GLU A 87 6.95 1.00 -23.06
N LYS A 88 7.09 -0.33 -23.17
CA LYS A 88 6.37 -1.11 -24.18
C LYS A 88 4.86 -1.08 -23.92
N MET A 89 4.44 -1.28 -22.66
CA MET A 89 3.03 -1.28 -22.30
C MET A 89 2.40 0.10 -22.49
N GLU A 90 3.06 1.17 -22.05
CA GLU A 90 2.60 2.56 -22.25
C GLU A 90 2.38 2.87 -23.73
N ARG A 91 3.34 2.52 -24.61
CA ARG A 91 3.17 2.66 -26.07
C ARG A 91 1.98 1.89 -26.61
N THR A 92 1.81 0.63 -26.18
CA THR A 92 0.68 -0.20 -26.63
C THR A 92 -0.65 0.40 -26.19
N TRP A 93 -0.78 0.77 -24.91
CA TRP A 93 -2.00 1.34 -24.37
C TRP A 93 -2.31 2.72 -24.94
N ALA A 94 -1.29 3.56 -25.14
CA ALA A 94 -1.47 4.87 -25.77
C ALA A 94 -2.01 4.75 -27.21
N SER A 95 -1.55 3.75 -27.96
CA SER A 95 -2.06 3.46 -29.30
C SER A 95 -3.51 2.96 -29.30
N VAL A 96 -3.88 2.12 -28.32
CA VAL A 96 -5.23 1.55 -28.19
C VAL A 96 -6.23 2.61 -27.69
N LEU A 97 -5.86 3.36 -26.66
CA LEU A 97 -6.72 4.34 -25.99
C LEU A 97 -6.69 5.73 -26.64
N LYS A 98 -5.78 5.96 -27.60
CA LYS A 98 -5.57 7.25 -28.27
C LYS A 98 -5.33 8.41 -27.29
N THR A 99 -4.61 8.13 -26.21
CA THR A 99 -4.29 9.10 -25.16
C THR A 99 -2.94 8.77 -24.55
N ASP A 100 -2.29 9.74 -23.90
CA ASP A 100 -1.06 9.48 -23.16
C ASP A 100 -1.36 8.61 -21.93
N VAL A 101 -0.57 7.55 -21.74
CA VAL A 101 -0.76 6.59 -20.65
C VAL A 101 0.55 6.49 -19.89
N LYS A 102 0.50 6.82 -18.60
CA LYS A 102 1.60 6.60 -17.66
C LYS A 102 1.24 5.49 -16.70
N LEU A 103 2.07 4.45 -16.68
CA LEU A 103 1.89 3.28 -15.82
C LEU A 103 2.82 3.36 -14.61
N LYS A 104 2.35 2.86 -13.48
CA LYS A 104 3.21 2.57 -12.34
C LYS A 104 3.98 1.30 -12.62
N ASP A 105 5.27 1.31 -12.31
CA ASP A 105 6.16 0.17 -12.43
C ASP A 105 6.75 -0.25 -11.08
N TYR A 106 7.15 -1.51 -10.99
CA TYR A 106 7.75 -2.08 -9.80
C TYR A 106 9.04 -2.81 -10.15
N ASP A 107 9.92 -2.91 -9.17
CA ASP A 107 11.22 -3.57 -9.29
C ASP A 107 11.09 -5.07 -9.01
N ALA A 108 10.13 -5.45 -8.16
CA ALA A 108 9.80 -6.84 -7.87
C ALA A 108 8.30 -7.02 -7.64
N GLU A 109 7.83 -8.27 -7.72
CA GLU A 109 6.46 -8.66 -7.46
C GLU A 109 6.44 -9.85 -6.49
N VAL A 110 5.53 -9.80 -5.51
CA VAL A 110 5.19 -10.91 -4.62
C VAL A 110 3.72 -11.21 -4.80
N GLN A 111 3.42 -12.45 -5.17
CA GLN A 111 2.04 -12.93 -5.27
C GLN A 111 1.62 -13.54 -3.93
N SER A 112 0.47 -13.11 -3.41
CA SER A 112 -0.09 -13.66 -2.17
C SER A 112 -0.65 -15.07 -2.40
N ASP A 113 -0.10 -16.06 -1.68
CA ASP A 113 -0.49 -17.49 -1.80
C ASP A 113 -1.88 -17.78 -1.22
N LYS A 114 -2.40 -16.93 -0.33
CA LYS A 114 -3.66 -17.18 0.40
C LYS A 114 -4.91 -16.78 -0.39
N VAL A 115 -4.77 -16.05 -1.49
CA VAL A 115 -5.90 -15.50 -2.24
C VAL A 115 -6.42 -16.51 -3.27
N PHE A 116 -7.17 -17.52 -2.79
CA PHE A 116 -7.85 -18.49 -3.64
C PHE A 116 -9.21 -18.01 -4.17
N SER A 117 -9.82 -16.96 -3.58
CA SER A 117 -11.16 -16.49 -3.98
C SER A 117 -11.26 -14.96 -4.11
N ALA A 118 -11.95 -14.51 -5.15
CA ALA A 118 -12.23 -13.09 -5.38
C ALA A 118 -13.19 -12.56 -4.29
N GLY A 119 -12.78 -11.58 -3.49
CA GLY A 119 -13.64 -11.01 -2.46
C GLY A 119 -12.95 -10.01 -1.52
N LYS A 120 -13.72 -9.37 -0.62
CA LYS A 120 -13.17 -8.44 0.39
C LYS A 120 -12.12 -9.07 1.30
N ALA A 121 -12.25 -10.37 1.59
CA ALA A 121 -11.28 -11.14 2.39
C ALA A 121 -9.87 -11.09 1.78
N SER A 122 -9.78 -11.19 0.44
CA SER A 122 -8.48 -11.18 -0.26
C SER A 122 -7.63 -9.92 -0.01
N TYR A 123 -8.24 -8.74 0.16
CA TYR A 123 -7.47 -7.52 0.44
C TYR A 123 -7.00 -7.44 1.89
N VAL A 124 -7.76 -8.03 2.81
CA VAL A 124 -7.43 -8.09 4.24
C VAL A 124 -6.26 -9.05 4.45
N GLU A 125 -6.33 -10.24 3.87
CA GLU A 125 -5.27 -11.25 3.94
C GLU A 125 -3.95 -10.75 3.33
N ARG A 126 -3.99 -10.19 2.11
CA ARG A 126 -2.79 -9.60 1.50
C ARG A 126 -2.23 -8.42 2.31
N ASN A 127 -3.07 -7.58 2.92
CA ASN A 127 -2.59 -6.54 3.83
C ASN A 127 -1.89 -7.14 5.05
N GLN A 128 -2.45 -8.21 5.63
CA GLN A 128 -1.84 -8.89 6.77
C GLN A 128 -0.49 -9.51 6.39
N GLU A 129 -0.36 -10.09 5.21
CA GLU A 129 0.93 -10.61 4.71
C GLU A 129 1.96 -9.51 4.52
N MET A 130 1.58 -8.36 3.93
CA MET A 130 2.47 -7.21 3.83
C MET A 130 2.91 -6.70 5.21
N ILE A 131 1.99 -6.61 6.16
CA ILE A 131 2.29 -6.20 7.53
C ILE A 131 3.23 -7.21 8.18
N ASP A 132 2.97 -8.50 8.05
CA ASP A 132 3.80 -9.55 8.64
C ASP A 132 5.20 -9.59 8.03
N ALA A 133 5.35 -9.26 6.75
CA ALA A 133 6.61 -9.20 6.03
C ALA A 133 7.42 -7.89 6.21
N SER A 134 6.92 -6.93 7.00
CA SER A 134 7.55 -5.60 7.15
C SER A 134 7.84 -5.24 8.60
N GLU A 135 8.98 -4.61 8.86
CA GLU A 135 9.31 -4.07 10.19
C GLU A 135 8.59 -2.74 10.43
N TYR A 136 8.35 -1.96 9.37
CA TYR A 136 7.69 -0.67 9.43
C TYR A 136 6.36 -0.71 8.65
N CYS A 137 5.33 -0.07 9.20
CA CYS A 137 4.05 0.07 8.52
C CYS A 137 3.61 1.52 8.55
N ILE A 138 3.55 2.16 7.39
CA ILE A 138 3.03 3.52 7.24
C ILE A 138 1.56 3.43 6.81
N PHE A 139 0.70 4.04 7.61
CA PHE A 139 -0.73 4.09 7.40
C PHE A 139 -1.23 5.49 7.08
N TYR A 140 -2.28 5.57 6.28
CA TYR A 140 -3.19 6.71 6.26
C TYR A 140 -4.57 6.23 6.72
N TYR A 141 -4.80 6.33 8.03
CA TYR A 141 -6.01 5.83 8.66
C TYR A 141 -6.73 6.93 9.45
N ASN A 142 -7.83 7.42 8.86
CA ASN A 142 -8.86 8.19 9.56
C ASN A 142 -9.81 7.25 10.32
N GLU A 143 -9.88 7.38 11.65
CA GLU A 143 -10.77 6.60 12.52
C GLU A 143 -12.25 6.94 12.36
N GLU A 144 -12.55 8.20 12.00
CA GLU A 144 -13.90 8.71 11.80
C GLU A 144 -14.50 8.28 10.46
N TYR A 145 -13.67 7.76 9.55
CA TYR A 145 -14.14 7.27 8.25
C TYR A 145 -15.04 6.04 8.43
N LEU A 146 -16.32 6.21 8.11
CA LEU A 146 -17.31 5.15 8.05
C LEU A 146 -17.57 4.76 6.59
N PRO A 147 -17.30 3.50 6.19
CA PRO A 147 -17.62 3.05 4.83
C PRO A 147 -19.13 3.06 4.56
N PRO A 148 -19.59 2.90 3.31
CA PRO A 148 -21.03 2.83 3.03
C PRO A 148 -21.70 1.68 3.79
N ARG A 149 -22.89 1.94 4.35
CA ARG A 149 -23.73 0.91 4.97
C ARG A 149 -24.09 -0.18 3.96
N ARG A 150 -24.20 -1.42 4.44
CA ARG A 150 -24.48 -2.60 3.60
C ARG A 150 -25.58 -3.45 4.19
N LYS A 151 -26.35 -4.11 3.34
CA LYS A 151 -27.20 -5.24 3.73
C LYS A 151 -26.42 -6.54 3.53
N ARG A 152 -26.61 -7.54 4.38
CA ARG A 152 -25.98 -8.87 4.17
C ARG A 152 -26.70 -9.60 3.05
N THR A 153 -28.01 -9.42 2.98
CA THR A 153 -28.86 -9.89 1.88
C THR A 153 -29.82 -8.79 1.43
N ASN A 154 -30.32 -8.87 0.19
CA ASN A 154 -31.34 -7.92 -0.30
C ASN A 154 -32.64 -7.95 0.54
N ARG A 155 -32.84 -8.99 1.37
CA ARG A 155 -34.01 -9.18 2.22
C ARG A 155 -33.84 -8.58 3.62
N ASP A 156 -32.64 -8.14 3.99
CA ASP A 156 -32.43 -7.56 5.32
C ASP A 156 -33.14 -6.20 5.46
N LEU A 157 -33.86 -6.03 6.57
CA LEU A 157 -34.58 -4.80 6.89
C LEU A 157 -33.63 -3.67 7.33
N SER A 158 -32.51 -4.00 7.98
CA SER A 158 -31.52 -3.04 8.44
C SER A 158 -30.17 -3.23 7.75
N ALA A 159 -29.53 -2.11 7.41
CA ALA A 159 -28.16 -2.12 6.90
C ALA A 159 -27.18 -2.02 8.08
N TYR A 160 -26.08 -2.76 8.03
CA TYR A 160 -24.99 -2.67 8.99
C TYR A 160 -23.86 -1.76 8.48
N GLN A 161 -23.07 -1.26 9.41
CA GLN A 161 -21.90 -0.42 9.16
C GLN A 161 -20.64 -1.31 9.17
N PRO A 162 -20.05 -1.66 8.01
CA PRO A 162 -18.84 -2.49 8.00
C PRO A 162 -17.62 -1.73 8.55
N LYS A 163 -16.59 -2.45 9.02
CA LYS A 163 -15.24 -1.88 9.17
C LYS A 163 -14.60 -1.70 7.78
N SER A 164 -13.81 -0.65 7.59
CA SER A 164 -13.02 -0.47 6.37
C SER A 164 -11.86 -1.48 6.33
N GLY A 165 -11.36 -1.80 5.14
CA GLY A 165 -10.19 -2.68 5.00
C GLY A 165 -8.96 -2.08 5.67
N THR A 166 -8.78 -0.76 5.57
CA THR A 166 -7.73 0.02 6.22
C THR A 166 -7.82 -0.08 7.75
N ARG A 167 -9.02 0.03 8.32
CA ARG A 167 -9.23 -0.15 9.76
C ARG A 167 -8.81 -1.54 10.23
N LEU A 168 -9.21 -2.59 9.51
CA LEU A 168 -8.84 -3.97 9.86
C LEU A 168 -7.32 -4.18 9.80
N ALA A 169 -6.66 -3.61 8.79
CA ALA A 169 -5.22 -3.66 8.65
C ALA A 169 -4.49 -2.87 9.76
N TYR A 170 -4.98 -1.69 10.12
CA TYR A 170 -4.41 -0.87 11.19
C TYR A 170 -4.54 -1.55 12.55
N GLU A 171 -5.74 -2.05 12.89
CA GLU A 171 -5.98 -2.82 14.11
C GLU A 171 -5.05 -4.05 14.19
N TYR A 172 -4.82 -4.75 13.07
CA TYR A 172 -3.90 -5.88 13.00
C TYR A 172 -2.44 -5.47 13.24
N ALA A 173 -1.97 -4.40 12.59
CA ALA A 173 -0.60 -3.91 12.75
C ALA A 173 -0.32 -3.46 14.20
N VAL A 174 -1.26 -2.74 14.82
CA VAL A 174 -1.15 -2.32 16.24
C VAL A 174 -1.15 -3.51 17.19
N GLN A 175 -1.87 -4.59 16.89
CA GLN A 175 -1.79 -5.82 17.69
C GLN A 175 -0.45 -6.52 17.53
N LYS A 176 0.14 -6.48 16.34
CA LYS A 176 1.46 -7.08 16.06
C LYS A 176 2.60 -6.29 16.70
N SER A 177 2.56 -4.96 16.68
CA SER A 177 3.57 -4.11 17.34
C SER A 177 3.63 -4.30 18.86
N LYS A 178 2.56 -4.78 19.50
CA LYS A 178 2.57 -5.15 20.92
C LYS A 178 3.33 -6.45 21.22
N LYS A 179 3.63 -7.25 20.19
CA LYS A 179 4.22 -8.59 20.31
C LYS A 179 5.57 -8.72 19.60
N THR A 180 5.99 -7.70 18.86
CA THR A 180 7.16 -7.70 17.97
C THR A 180 7.73 -6.28 17.91
N ASP A 181 8.96 -6.12 17.42
CA ASP A 181 9.59 -4.80 17.25
C ASP A 181 9.04 -3.98 16.06
N LYS A 182 7.83 -4.30 15.60
CA LYS A 182 7.19 -3.65 14.46
C LYS A 182 6.77 -2.22 14.80
N VAL A 183 7.12 -1.27 13.95
CA VAL A 183 6.78 0.14 14.10
C VAL A 183 5.58 0.50 13.22
N VAL A 184 4.55 1.09 13.82
CA VAL A 184 3.34 1.53 13.12
C VAL A 184 3.28 3.06 13.16
N ILE A 185 3.25 3.69 11.99
CA ILE A 185 3.21 5.15 11.81
C ILE A 185 1.89 5.50 11.13
N ASN A 186 1.02 6.27 11.78
CA ASN A 186 -0.19 6.80 11.15
C ASN A 186 0.05 8.26 10.72
N MET A 187 -0.18 8.53 9.43
CA MET A 187 0.04 9.83 8.80
C MET A 187 -1.22 10.71 8.79
N PHE A 188 -2.36 10.17 9.26
CA PHE A 188 -3.58 10.95 9.37
C PHE A 188 -3.52 11.85 10.61
N VAL A 189 -3.73 13.15 10.41
CA VAL A 189 -3.88 14.14 11.48
C VAL A 189 -5.32 14.64 11.43
N SER A 190 -6.05 14.49 12.55
CA SER A 190 -7.37 15.10 12.68
C SER A 190 -7.22 16.61 12.79
N THR A 191 -7.85 17.34 11.88
CA THR A 191 -7.98 18.81 11.93
C THR A 191 -8.91 19.25 13.04
#